data_AF-A0A930WI25-F1
#
_entry.id   AF-A0A930WI25-F1
#
_cell.length_a   1.000
_cell.length_b   1.000
_cell.length_c   1.000
_cell.angle_alpha   90.00
_cell.angle_beta   90.00
_cell.angle_gamma   90.00
#
_symmetry.space_group_name_H-M   'P 1'
#
loop_
_entity.id
_entity.type
_entity.pdbx_description
1 polymer ?
#
loop_
_entity_poly.entity_id
_entity_poly.type
_entity_poly.pdbx_seq_one_letter_code
_entity_poly.pdbx_strand_id
1 'polypeptide(L)'
;MVDKGNNEQYGNASYSPSGQPLVNPNPYGKSASYTQDAANAQGNSTMTFSYAPDQLYKVYCRTGYLTDIELKKGEQITFVGGGDTSSWAVNATTVAGVPHIYVKPVVQTSTTNLIINTNKRSYQLILTVSDWYNPMVRWSYGLEDAQTALIQQAKDEQTIAADMSVTSVDKLNFSYKCTVKGNKNYLPETVFDDGEKTVIRMNPGVKLLPALFIREPGKKDLSLANFKAKGNCYTLDRVIDRAELRFGERDIVTIERKK
;
A
#
# COMPACT_ATOMS: atom_id res chain seq x y z
N MET A 1 13.50 55.22 -7.86
CA MET A 1 13.28 54.67 -6.50
C MET A 1 13.28 53.16 -6.62
N VAL A 2 13.95 52.53 -5.66
CA VAL A 2 14.44 51.15 -5.67
C VAL A 2 13.38 50.18 -5.12
N ASP A 3 13.34 48.99 -5.74
CA ASP A 3 13.02 47.64 -5.25
C ASP A 3 12.52 47.42 -3.80
N LYS A 4 11.53 46.54 -3.65
CA LYS A 4 11.59 45.35 -2.77
C LYS A 4 10.40 44.41 -3.04
N GLY A 5 10.73 43.22 -3.54
CA GLY A 5 9.79 42.15 -3.82
C GLY A 5 9.13 41.50 -2.61
N ASN A 6 8.15 40.63 -2.90
CA ASN A 6 7.72 39.58 -1.99
C ASN A 6 7.55 38.28 -2.77
N ASN A 7 8.26 37.28 -2.26
CA ASN A 7 8.43 35.93 -2.73
C ASN A 7 7.79 35.04 -1.66
N GLU A 8 6.65 34.39 -1.92
CA GLU A 8 6.11 33.38 -1.01
C GLU A 8 5.57 32.16 -1.77
N GLN A 9 6.49 31.21 -1.91
CA GLN A 9 6.34 29.78 -1.60
C GLN A 9 5.14 29.00 -2.19
N TYR A 10 5.47 28.23 -3.22
CA TYR A 10 4.76 27.00 -3.58
C TYR A 10 4.90 25.94 -2.46
N GLY A 11 3.88 25.82 -1.62
CA GLY A 11 3.72 24.72 -0.68
C GLY A 11 3.30 23.45 -1.41
N ASN A 12 4.24 22.52 -1.56
CA ASN A 12 4.02 21.19 -2.09
C ASN A 12 3.22 20.36 -1.06
N ALA A 13 1.89 20.30 -1.19
CA ALA A 13 1.07 19.43 -0.37
C ALA A 13 1.25 17.98 -0.84
N SER A 14 2.07 17.24 -0.10
CA SER A 14 2.25 15.79 -0.24
C SER A 14 0.91 15.06 -0.16
N TYR A 15 0.48 14.55 -1.31
CA TYR A 15 -0.73 13.75 -1.46
C TYR A 15 -0.47 12.35 -0.90
N SER A 16 -0.84 12.11 0.35
CA SER A 16 -0.90 10.76 0.91
C SER A 16 -2.24 10.14 0.56
N PRO A 17 -2.30 9.01 -0.17
CA PRO A 17 -3.53 8.26 -0.31
C PRO A 17 -3.78 7.54 1.02
N SER A 18 -4.50 8.20 1.93
CA SER A 18 -4.87 7.59 3.20
C SER A 18 -5.84 6.43 2.93
N GLY A 19 -5.42 5.21 3.25
CA GLY A 19 -6.28 4.03 3.28
C GLY A 19 -7.26 4.01 4.46
N GLN A 20 -7.55 5.17 5.06
CA GLN A 20 -8.51 5.30 6.15
C GLN A 20 -9.88 5.69 5.59
N PRO A 21 -10.98 5.11 6.11
CA PRO A 21 -12.32 5.52 5.72
C PRO A 21 -12.50 7.03 5.99
N LEU A 22 -12.88 7.78 4.95
CA LEU A 22 -13.08 9.23 5.05
C LEU A 22 -14.41 9.60 5.73
N VAL A 23 -15.18 8.59 6.17
CA VAL A 23 -16.43 8.73 6.92
C VAL A 23 -16.34 7.84 8.15
N ASN A 24 -16.56 8.45 9.33
CA ASN A 24 -16.52 7.79 10.64
C ASN A 24 -17.52 6.62 10.72
N PRO A 25 -17.08 5.35 10.90
CA PRO A 25 -17.98 4.25 11.18
C PRO A 25 -18.40 4.30 12.66
N ASN A 26 -19.68 4.55 12.91
CA ASN A 26 -20.30 4.39 14.22
C ASN A 26 -20.00 2.97 14.78
N PRO A 27 -19.78 2.77 16.09
CA PRO A 27 -19.51 1.46 16.66
C PRO A 27 -20.68 0.49 16.38
N TYR A 28 -20.33 -0.75 16.07
CA TYR A 28 -21.25 -1.87 15.81
C TYR A 28 -22.46 -1.88 16.76
N GLY A 29 -23.68 -1.92 16.21
CA GLY A 29 -24.89 -2.26 16.99
C GLY A 29 -26.11 -1.33 16.87
N LYS A 30 -26.10 -0.30 16.01
CA LYS A 30 -27.31 0.46 15.67
C LYS A 30 -27.53 0.44 14.17
N SER A 31 -28.72 0.03 13.72
CA SER A 31 -29.15 0.04 12.32
C SER A 31 -28.98 1.44 11.75
N ALA A 32 -27.87 1.66 11.05
CA ALA A 32 -27.49 2.98 10.61
C ALA A 32 -27.93 3.14 9.16
N SER A 33 -29.25 3.31 8.96
CA SER A 33 -29.83 3.75 7.70
C SER A 33 -29.52 5.23 7.47
N TYR A 34 -28.24 5.56 7.25
CA TYR A 34 -27.83 6.88 6.79
C TYR A 34 -27.21 6.80 5.40
N THR A 35 -27.05 7.93 4.72
CA THR A 35 -26.33 7.97 3.45
C THR A 35 -24.87 8.32 3.75
N GLN A 36 -23.92 7.51 3.27
CA GLN A 36 -22.52 7.93 3.22
C GLN A 36 -22.34 8.83 1.99
N ASP A 37 -21.87 10.05 2.21
CA ASP A 37 -21.77 11.08 1.17
C ASP A 37 -20.30 11.29 0.76
N ALA A 38 -20.01 11.19 -0.54
CA ALA A 38 -18.68 11.39 -1.12
C ALA A 38 -18.24 12.85 -1.22
N ALA A 39 -19.06 13.82 -0.79
CA ALA A 39 -18.72 15.25 -0.77
C ALA A 39 -17.37 15.54 -0.09
N ASN A 40 -17.02 14.77 0.95
CA ASN A 40 -15.77 14.94 1.71
C ASN A 40 -14.50 14.55 0.93
N ALA A 41 -14.63 13.95 -0.26
CA ALA A 41 -13.50 13.64 -1.14
C ALA A 41 -13.24 14.73 -2.19
N GLN A 42 -13.88 15.90 -2.11
CA GLN A 42 -13.57 17.01 -3.00
C GLN A 42 -12.10 17.42 -2.88
N GLY A 43 -11.35 17.32 -3.98
CA GLY A 43 -9.89 17.53 -3.99
C GLY A 43 -9.05 16.27 -3.80
N ASN A 44 -9.66 15.11 -3.50
CA ASN A 44 -9.04 13.79 -3.44
C ASN A 44 -9.30 12.98 -4.73
N SER A 45 -8.30 12.24 -5.22
CA SER A 45 -8.45 11.40 -6.42
C SER A 45 -9.31 10.16 -6.18
N THR A 46 -9.35 9.68 -4.93
CA THR A 46 -10.05 8.44 -4.54
C THR A 46 -10.92 8.67 -3.31
N MET A 47 -12.20 8.31 -3.42
CA MET A 47 -13.13 8.20 -2.30
C MET A 47 -13.16 6.77 -1.78
N THR A 48 -13.03 6.57 -0.46
CA THR A 48 -13.17 5.25 0.18
C THR A 48 -14.30 5.26 1.20
N PHE A 49 -15.36 4.50 0.93
CA PHE A 49 -16.47 4.25 1.83
C PHE A 49 -16.20 3.10 2.81
N SER A 50 -16.96 3.03 3.90
CA SER A 50 -17.03 1.82 4.72
C SER A 50 -18.22 0.96 4.25
N TYR A 51 -17.96 -0.29 3.86
CA TYR A 51 -19.05 -1.18 3.42
C TYR A 51 -19.95 -1.58 4.58
N ALA A 52 -21.26 -1.49 4.38
CA ALA A 52 -22.30 -2.06 5.21
C ALA A 52 -23.50 -2.43 4.31
N PRO A 53 -24.17 -3.58 4.56
CA PRO A 53 -25.20 -4.12 3.64
C PRO A 53 -26.43 -3.21 3.48
N ASP A 54 -26.78 -2.45 4.51
CA ASP A 54 -28.00 -1.62 4.54
C ASP A 54 -27.70 -0.12 4.32
N GLN A 55 -26.57 0.19 3.69
CA GLN A 55 -26.11 1.57 3.50
C GLN A 55 -26.36 2.07 2.07
N LEU A 56 -26.72 3.35 1.97
CA LEU A 56 -26.75 4.09 0.70
C LEU A 56 -25.47 4.92 0.52
N TYR A 57 -24.88 4.87 -0.68
CA TYR A 57 -23.63 5.56 -1.01
C TYR A 57 -23.87 6.63 -2.07
N LYS A 58 -23.68 7.90 -1.73
CA LYS A 58 -23.88 9.00 -2.67
C LYS A 58 -22.56 9.38 -3.35
N VAL A 59 -22.57 9.36 -4.68
CA VAL A 59 -21.41 9.58 -5.55
C VAL A 59 -21.69 10.74 -6.51
N TYR A 60 -20.72 11.63 -6.63
CA TYR A 60 -20.76 12.78 -7.53
C TYR A 60 -20.07 12.45 -8.85
N CYS A 61 -20.77 12.71 -9.94
CA CYS A 61 -20.29 12.50 -11.30
C CYS A 61 -20.35 13.82 -12.07
N ARG A 62 -19.60 13.96 -13.16
CA ARG A 62 -19.57 15.18 -13.97
C ARG A 62 -19.65 14.86 -15.45
N THR A 63 -20.47 15.62 -16.18
CA THR A 63 -20.58 15.52 -17.64
C THR A 63 -19.22 15.68 -18.30
N GLY A 64 -18.88 14.78 -19.21
CA GLY A 64 -17.58 14.75 -19.89
C GLY A 64 -16.46 14.03 -19.11
N TYR A 65 -16.73 13.55 -17.89
CA TYR A 65 -15.79 12.78 -17.08
C TYR A 65 -16.36 11.38 -16.77
N LEU A 66 -15.46 10.44 -16.50
CA LEU A 66 -15.79 9.07 -16.12
C LEU A 66 -15.48 8.89 -14.63
N THR A 67 -16.42 8.32 -13.89
CA THR A 67 -16.20 7.86 -12.52
C THR A 67 -15.99 6.35 -12.54
N ASP A 68 -14.87 5.90 -11.99
CA ASP A 68 -14.55 4.48 -11.80
C ASP A 68 -15.00 4.03 -10.39
N ILE A 69 -15.75 2.94 -10.35
CA ILE A 69 -16.25 2.30 -9.13
C ILE A 69 -15.57 0.94 -9.03
N GLU A 70 -14.62 0.82 -8.12
CA GLU A 70 -13.85 -0.39 -7.85
C GLU A 70 -14.49 -1.20 -6.70
N LEU A 71 -14.83 -2.47 -7.00
CA LEU A 71 -15.36 -3.41 -6.03
C LEU A 71 -14.27 -4.30 -5.42
N LYS A 72 -14.62 -5.18 -4.48
CA LYS A 72 -13.61 -6.03 -3.85
C LYS A 72 -13.05 -7.03 -4.86
N LYS A 73 -11.73 -7.22 -4.85
CA LYS A 73 -11.07 -8.30 -5.58
C LYS A 73 -11.73 -9.66 -5.27
N GLY A 74 -12.02 -10.43 -6.32
CA GLY A 74 -12.64 -11.75 -6.23
C GLY A 74 -14.17 -11.74 -6.12
N GLU A 75 -14.81 -10.57 -6.20
CA GLU A 75 -16.24 -10.48 -6.49
C GLU A 75 -16.53 -10.67 -7.97
N GLN A 76 -17.73 -11.15 -8.28
CA GLN A 76 -18.24 -11.26 -9.63
C GLN A 76 -19.55 -10.49 -9.72
N ILE A 77 -19.62 -9.52 -10.64
CA ILE A 77 -20.82 -8.72 -10.87
C ILE A 77 -21.90 -9.62 -11.48
N THR A 78 -23.05 -9.69 -10.81
CA THR A 78 -24.23 -10.43 -11.27
C THR A 78 -25.30 -9.50 -11.83
N PHE A 79 -25.32 -8.24 -11.40
CA PHE A 79 -26.26 -7.23 -11.88
C PHE A 79 -25.70 -5.82 -11.71
N VAL A 80 -25.98 -4.95 -12.70
CA VAL A 80 -25.82 -3.50 -12.61
C VAL A 80 -27.04 -2.85 -13.27
N GLY A 81 -27.71 -1.93 -12.58
CA GLY A 81 -28.84 -1.21 -13.14
C GLY A 81 -29.19 0.05 -12.37
N GLY A 82 -29.75 1.05 -13.05
CA GLY A 82 -30.17 2.31 -12.45
C GLY A 82 -31.57 2.72 -12.88
N GLY A 83 -32.13 3.74 -12.22
CA GLY A 83 -33.50 4.21 -12.48
C GLY A 83 -33.64 5.01 -13.78
N ASP A 84 -32.72 5.94 -14.05
CA ASP A 84 -32.70 6.77 -15.25
C ASP A 84 -31.54 6.34 -16.16
N THR A 85 -31.75 5.27 -16.92
CA THR A 85 -30.72 4.71 -17.82
C THR A 85 -30.51 5.52 -19.09
N SER A 86 -31.41 6.44 -19.43
CA SER A 86 -31.23 7.36 -20.56
C SER A 86 -30.22 8.46 -20.28
N SER A 87 -30.14 8.92 -19.03
CA SER A 87 -29.25 10.01 -18.61
C SER A 87 -27.86 9.54 -18.15
N TRP A 88 -27.65 8.22 -18.05
CA TRP A 88 -26.46 7.63 -17.46
C TRP A 88 -25.94 6.45 -18.28
N ALA A 89 -24.70 6.57 -18.78
CA ALA A 89 -24.01 5.47 -19.41
C ALA A 89 -23.23 4.69 -18.35
N VAL A 90 -23.40 3.36 -18.34
CA VAL A 90 -22.78 2.45 -17.39
C VAL A 90 -22.11 1.31 -18.14
N ASN A 91 -20.86 1.01 -17.81
CA ASN A 91 -20.11 -0.13 -18.34
C ASN A 91 -19.43 -0.84 -17.17
N ALA A 92 -19.19 -2.15 -17.30
CA ALA A 92 -18.47 -2.91 -16.30
C ALA A 92 -17.38 -3.76 -16.95
N THR A 93 -16.28 -3.96 -16.23
CA THR A 93 -15.19 -4.85 -16.62
C THR A 93 -14.53 -5.46 -15.40
N THR A 94 -13.60 -6.38 -15.59
CA THR A 94 -12.78 -6.93 -14.50
C THR A 94 -11.32 -6.88 -14.90
N VAL A 95 -10.49 -6.27 -14.05
CA VAL A 95 -9.05 -6.11 -14.26
C VAL A 95 -8.31 -6.81 -13.12
N ALA A 96 -7.44 -7.77 -13.43
CA ALA A 96 -6.68 -8.54 -12.43
C ALA A 96 -7.55 -9.15 -11.29
N GLY A 97 -8.79 -9.55 -11.61
CA GLY A 97 -9.76 -10.10 -10.66
C GLY A 97 -10.48 -9.06 -9.80
N VAL A 98 -10.31 -7.77 -10.09
CA VAL A 98 -11.00 -6.64 -9.46
C VAL A 98 -12.10 -6.16 -10.41
N PRO A 99 -13.38 -6.19 -9.99
CA PRO A 99 -14.47 -5.65 -10.80
C PRO A 99 -14.50 -4.12 -10.76
N HIS A 100 -14.65 -3.52 -11.94
CA HIS A 100 -14.79 -2.07 -12.12
C HIS A 100 -16.10 -1.76 -12.82
N ILE A 101 -16.78 -0.70 -12.38
CA ILE A 101 -17.96 -0.13 -13.03
C ILE A 101 -17.64 1.33 -13.39
N TYR A 102 -17.73 1.64 -14.66
CA TYR A 102 -17.54 2.98 -15.18
C TYR A 102 -18.88 3.66 -15.42
N VAL A 103 -19.09 4.79 -14.76
CA VAL A 103 -20.32 5.59 -14.88
C VAL A 103 -20.00 6.97 -15.42
N LYS A 104 -20.82 7.45 -16.36
CA LYS A 104 -20.79 8.85 -16.81
C LYS A 104 -22.20 9.37 -17.08
N PRO A 105 -22.53 10.59 -16.64
CA PRO A 105 -23.77 11.24 -17.03
C PRO A 105 -23.66 11.75 -18.47
N VAL A 106 -24.77 11.69 -19.21
CA VAL A 106 -24.90 12.26 -20.56
C VAL A 106 -25.72 13.55 -20.59
N VAL A 107 -26.21 13.99 -19.43
CA VAL A 107 -26.97 15.23 -19.22
C VAL A 107 -26.31 16.09 -18.14
N GLN A 108 -26.58 17.41 -18.15
CA GLN A 108 -25.97 18.37 -17.23
C GLN A 108 -26.56 18.35 -15.81
N THR A 109 -27.78 17.84 -15.65
CA THR A 109 -28.45 17.73 -14.35
C THR A 109 -29.22 16.43 -14.29
N SER A 110 -28.88 15.56 -13.33
CA SER A 110 -29.62 14.34 -13.03
C SER A 110 -29.24 13.85 -11.64
N THR A 111 -30.18 13.18 -10.97
CA THR A 111 -29.91 12.37 -9.79
C THR A 111 -30.71 11.09 -9.93
N THR A 112 -30.04 9.95 -9.80
CA THR A 112 -30.67 8.63 -9.95
C THR A 112 -30.02 7.62 -9.01
N ASN A 113 -30.65 6.47 -8.85
CA ASN A 113 -30.06 5.34 -8.15
C ASN A 113 -29.25 4.46 -9.11
N LEU A 114 -28.25 3.78 -8.56
CA LEU A 114 -27.56 2.66 -9.20
C LEU A 114 -27.46 1.51 -8.20
N ILE A 115 -27.88 0.32 -8.62
CA ILE A 115 -27.81 -0.91 -7.84
C ILE A 115 -26.79 -1.82 -8.50
N ILE A 116 -25.85 -2.30 -7.71
CA ILE A 116 -24.84 -3.27 -8.13
C ILE A 116 -24.95 -4.49 -7.24
N ASN A 117 -25.18 -5.67 -7.82
CA ASN A 117 -25.13 -6.93 -7.10
C ASN A 117 -23.93 -7.74 -7.58
N THR A 118 -23.29 -8.41 -6.63
CA THR A 118 -22.23 -9.37 -6.87
C THR A 118 -22.61 -10.73 -6.29
N ASN A 119 -21.76 -11.73 -6.48
CA ASN A 119 -21.85 -13.01 -5.78
C ASN A 119 -21.68 -12.92 -4.25
N LYS A 120 -21.26 -11.77 -3.70
CA LYS A 120 -21.01 -11.59 -2.25
C LYS A 120 -21.80 -10.45 -1.62
N ARG A 121 -22.14 -9.41 -2.38
CA ARG A 121 -22.61 -8.11 -1.85
C ARG A 121 -23.64 -7.44 -2.74
N SER A 122 -24.38 -6.53 -2.14
CA SER A 122 -25.24 -5.58 -2.82
C SER A 122 -24.81 -4.17 -2.44
N TYR A 123 -24.71 -3.29 -3.44
CA TYR A 123 -24.35 -1.89 -3.28
C TYR A 123 -25.51 -1.03 -3.77
N GLN A 124 -25.97 -0.14 -2.88
CA GLN A 124 -27.01 0.83 -3.18
C GLN A 124 -26.34 2.20 -3.33
N LEU A 125 -26.41 2.79 -4.52
CA LEU A 125 -25.79 4.08 -4.81
C LEU A 125 -26.84 5.13 -5.19
N ILE A 126 -26.58 6.38 -4.82
CA ILE A 126 -27.16 7.57 -5.45
C ILE A 126 -26.07 8.20 -6.31
N LEU A 127 -26.33 8.39 -7.60
CA LEU A 127 -25.47 9.17 -8.48
C LEU A 127 -26.06 10.57 -8.66
N THR A 128 -25.24 11.61 -8.51
CA THR A 128 -25.64 13.00 -8.70
C THR A 128 -24.66 13.69 -9.65
N VAL A 129 -25.20 14.43 -10.63
CA VAL A 129 -24.37 15.30 -11.49
C VAL A 129 -23.98 16.58 -10.74
N SER A 130 -22.71 16.94 -10.78
CA SER A 130 -22.16 18.18 -10.22
C SER A 130 -21.05 18.79 -11.09
N ASP A 131 -20.59 19.98 -10.69
CA ASP A 131 -19.47 20.73 -11.27
C ASP A 131 -18.10 20.13 -10.96
N TRP A 132 -18.00 19.31 -9.90
CA TRP A 132 -16.88 18.43 -9.59
C TRP A 132 -17.33 16.95 -9.63
N TYR A 133 -16.41 15.99 -9.47
CA TYR A 133 -16.74 14.56 -9.47
C TYR A 133 -15.78 13.74 -8.61
N ASN A 134 -16.18 12.52 -8.28
CA ASN A 134 -15.31 11.50 -7.71
C ASN A 134 -14.66 10.70 -8.86
N PRO A 135 -13.34 10.81 -9.11
CA PRO A 135 -12.70 10.06 -10.19
C PRO A 135 -12.69 8.55 -9.92
N MET A 136 -12.41 8.18 -8.67
CA MET A 136 -12.34 6.80 -8.21
C MET A 136 -13.14 6.63 -6.91
N VAL A 137 -13.97 5.59 -6.84
CA VAL A 137 -14.75 5.22 -5.67
C VAL A 137 -14.48 3.76 -5.33
N ARG A 138 -14.24 3.48 -4.06
CA ARG A 138 -14.07 2.11 -3.55
C ARG A 138 -14.61 1.97 -2.13
N TRP A 139 -14.57 0.74 -1.60
CA TRP A 139 -14.97 0.43 -0.24
C TRP A 139 -13.85 -0.25 0.55
N SER A 140 -13.85 0.03 1.85
CA SER A 140 -13.20 -0.79 2.87
C SER A 140 -14.22 -1.75 3.49
N TYR A 141 -13.80 -2.97 3.78
CA TYR A 141 -14.64 -4.08 4.26
C TYR A 141 -14.32 -4.44 5.72
N GLY A 142 -13.70 -3.52 6.46
CA GLY A 142 -13.40 -3.67 7.88
C GLY A 142 -12.54 -4.90 8.19
N LEU A 143 -13.09 -5.83 8.98
CA LEU A 143 -12.38 -7.02 9.46
C LEU A 143 -11.86 -7.92 8.33
N GLU A 144 -12.58 -8.02 7.20
CA GLU A 144 -12.12 -8.85 6.08
C GLU A 144 -10.87 -8.28 5.42
N ASP A 145 -10.75 -6.95 5.33
CA ASP A 145 -9.54 -6.31 4.80
C ASP A 145 -8.37 -6.49 5.78
N ALA A 146 -8.64 -6.39 7.08
CA ALA A 146 -7.62 -6.66 8.11
C ALA A 146 -7.13 -8.11 8.05
N GLN A 147 -8.04 -9.09 7.94
CA GLN A 147 -7.68 -10.51 7.79
C GLN A 147 -6.92 -10.77 6.49
N THR A 148 -7.37 -10.17 5.37
CA THR A 148 -6.67 -10.32 4.08
C THR A 148 -5.27 -9.71 4.16
N ALA A 149 -5.11 -8.56 4.80
CA ALA A 149 -3.81 -7.94 5.01
C ALA A 149 -2.89 -8.81 5.88
N LEU A 150 -3.40 -9.41 6.95
CA LEU A 150 -2.65 -10.34 7.80
C LEU A 150 -2.24 -11.61 7.04
N ILE A 151 -3.15 -12.18 6.24
CA ILE A 151 -2.84 -13.35 5.40
C ILE A 151 -1.83 -12.98 4.32
N GLN A 152 -1.95 -11.80 3.71
CA GLN A 152 -0.99 -11.34 2.71
C GLN A 152 0.38 -11.08 3.34
N GLN A 153 0.44 -10.48 4.53
CA GLN A 153 1.68 -10.32 5.29
C GLN A 153 2.31 -11.69 5.61
N ALA A 154 1.53 -12.66 6.09
CA ALA A 154 2.02 -14.01 6.35
C ALA A 154 2.50 -14.71 5.06
N LYS A 155 1.81 -14.50 3.93
CA LYS A 155 2.23 -15.02 2.62
C LYS A 155 3.46 -14.32 2.08
N ASP A 156 3.59 -13.01 2.28
CA ASP A 156 4.76 -12.23 1.88
C ASP A 156 5.95 -12.62 2.75
N GLU A 157 5.77 -12.87 4.04
CA GLU A 157 6.79 -13.44 4.92
C GLU A 157 7.20 -14.85 4.47
N GLN A 158 6.25 -15.70 4.09
CA GLN A 158 6.54 -17.04 3.54
C GLN A 158 7.20 -16.97 2.15
N THR A 159 6.84 -15.99 1.31
CA THR A 159 7.41 -15.82 -0.04
C THR A 159 8.78 -15.15 0.03
N ILE A 160 9.03 -14.27 1.00
CA ILE A 160 10.36 -13.77 1.35
C ILE A 160 11.22 -14.94 1.86
N ALA A 161 10.66 -15.84 2.67
CA ALA A 161 11.36 -17.05 3.12
C ALA A 161 11.64 -18.06 2.00
N ALA A 162 10.79 -18.12 0.96
CA ALA A 162 10.98 -19.01 -0.19
C ALA A 162 11.92 -18.43 -1.27
N ASP A 163 11.92 -17.12 -1.48
CA ASP A 163 12.73 -16.44 -2.51
C ASP A 163 14.14 -16.06 -1.98
N MET A 164 14.29 -16.01 -0.66
CA MET A 164 15.58 -16.25 -0.02
C MET A 164 15.74 -17.76 0.07
N SER A 165 16.14 -18.40 -1.03
CA SER A 165 16.43 -19.84 -1.09
C SER A 165 17.54 -20.20 -0.07
N VAL A 166 17.14 -20.32 1.19
CA VAL A 166 17.90 -21.00 2.24
C VAL A 166 17.67 -22.46 1.94
N THR A 167 18.66 -23.09 1.33
CA THR A 167 18.53 -24.44 0.74
C THR A 167 18.23 -25.52 1.78
N SER A 168 18.22 -25.17 3.07
CA SER A 168 17.76 -26.03 4.16
C SER A 168 17.61 -25.22 5.45
N VAL A 169 16.40 -25.14 6.01
CA VAL A 169 16.14 -24.52 7.34
C VAL A 169 17.03 -25.14 8.43
N ASP A 170 17.42 -26.40 8.26
CA ASP A 170 18.27 -27.16 9.18
C ASP A 170 19.75 -26.73 9.20
N LYS A 171 20.20 -25.85 8.29
CA LYS A 171 21.59 -25.35 8.22
C LYS A 171 21.74 -23.86 8.55
N LEU A 172 20.70 -23.22 9.08
CA LEU A 172 20.74 -21.81 9.42
C LEU A 172 21.67 -21.54 10.60
N ASN A 173 22.66 -20.67 10.39
CA ASN A 173 23.54 -20.16 11.42
C ASN A 173 23.17 -18.71 11.77
N PHE A 174 22.67 -18.50 12.99
CA PHE A 174 22.32 -17.18 13.54
C PHE A 174 23.43 -16.58 14.42
N SER A 175 24.62 -17.16 14.44
CA SER A 175 25.72 -16.78 15.33
C SER A 175 26.44 -15.52 14.85
N TYR A 176 25.75 -14.39 14.87
CA TYR A 176 26.26 -13.09 14.48
C TYR A 176 26.17 -12.08 15.62
N LYS A 177 27.17 -11.21 15.74
CA LYS A 177 27.18 -10.05 16.62
C LYS A 177 27.06 -8.79 15.78
N CYS A 178 26.05 -7.98 16.05
CA CYS A 178 25.89 -6.67 15.42
C CYS A 178 26.18 -5.56 16.43
N THR A 179 26.97 -4.57 16.04
CA THR A 179 27.18 -3.34 16.79
C THR A 179 26.90 -2.14 15.89
N VAL A 180 26.45 -1.03 16.46
CA VAL A 180 26.11 0.18 15.72
C VAL A 180 26.84 1.37 16.33
N LYS A 181 27.46 2.16 15.46
CA LYS A 181 27.99 3.50 15.76
C LYS A 181 27.11 4.50 15.03
N GLY A 182 26.61 5.51 15.74
CA GLY A 182 25.67 6.49 15.20
C GLY A 182 24.21 6.10 15.45
N ASN A 183 23.37 6.20 14.42
CA ASN A 183 21.93 5.98 14.52
C ASN A 183 21.58 4.51 14.83
N LYS A 184 21.03 4.29 16.03
CA LYS A 184 20.66 2.95 16.52
C LYS A 184 19.55 2.27 15.70
N ASN A 185 18.74 3.04 14.96
CA ASN A 185 17.69 2.47 14.11
C ASN A 185 18.25 1.65 12.94
N TYR A 186 19.54 1.78 12.62
CA TYR A 186 20.20 0.97 11.61
C TYR A 186 20.68 -0.39 12.12
N LEU A 187 20.51 -0.70 13.40
CA LEU A 187 20.86 -2.04 13.88
C LEU A 187 19.94 -3.08 13.20
N PRO A 188 20.49 -4.12 12.55
CA PRO A 188 19.71 -5.18 11.95
C PRO A 188 18.87 -5.91 13.02
N GLU A 189 17.66 -6.32 12.65
CA GLU A 189 16.81 -7.16 13.49
C GLU A 189 17.39 -8.57 13.60
N THR A 190 17.92 -9.11 12.50
CA THR A 190 18.51 -10.44 12.47
C THR A 190 19.55 -10.54 11.35
N VAL A 191 20.63 -11.29 11.61
CA VAL A 191 21.62 -11.68 10.60
C VAL A 191 21.81 -13.19 10.70
N PHE A 192 21.77 -13.88 9.57
CA PHE A 192 22.00 -15.32 9.50
C PHE A 192 22.60 -15.73 8.16
N ASP A 193 23.19 -16.91 8.14
CA ASP A 193 23.67 -17.56 6.92
C ASP A 193 23.17 -18.99 6.81
N ASP A 194 23.12 -19.55 5.60
CA ASP A 194 22.71 -20.94 5.33
C ASP A 194 23.90 -21.84 4.93
N GLY A 195 25.13 -21.36 5.14
CA GLY A 195 26.36 -21.98 4.66
C GLY A 195 26.80 -21.53 3.26
N GLU A 196 25.93 -20.89 2.48
CA GLU A 196 26.25 -20.39 1.14
C GLU A 196 26.02 -18.87 1.02
N LYS A 197 24.93 -18.35 1.57
CA LYS A 197 24.48 -16.96 1.48
C LYS A 197 24.32 -16.37 2.88
N THR A 198 24.59 -15.08 3.03
CA THR A 198 24.25 -14.32 4.24
C THR A 198 23.08 -13.39 3.97
N VAL A 199 22.09 -13.42 4.87
CA VAL A 199 20.92 -12.54 4.89
C VAL A 199 21.02 -11.59 6.08
N ILE A 200 20.84 -10.30 5.81
CA ILE A 200 20.78 -9.24 6.81
C ILE A 200 19.37 -8.63 6.76
N ARG A 201 18.57 -8.85 7.81
CA ARG A 201 17.23 -8.29 7.95
C ARG A 201 17.30 -7.00 8.75
N MET A 202 16.93 -5.90 8.10
CA MET A 202 16.88 -4.56 8.71
C MET A 202 15.52 -4.30 9.32
N ASN A 203 15.44 -3.34 10.23
CA ASN A 203 14.15 -2.80 10.67
C ASN A 203 13.37 -2.24 9.46
N PRO A 204 12.07 -2.55 9.28
CA PRO A 204 11.25 -2.06 8.16
C PRO A 204 11.22 -0.53 8.00
N GLY A 205 11.51 0.23 9.06
CA GLY A 205 11.62 1.68 9.03
C GLY A 205 12.88 2.21 8.31
N VAL A 206 13.89 1.36 8.07
CA VAL A 206 15.12 1.73 7.38
C VAL A 206 14.92 1.65 5.87
N LYS A 207 14.77 2.81 5.23
CA LYS A 207 14.56 2.93 3.77
C LYS A 207 15.83 3.23 2.97
N LEU A 208 16.92 3.59 3.65
CA LEU A 208 18.17 3.98 3.01
C LEU A 208 19.02 2.73 2.68
N LEU A 209 19.63 2.69 1.49
CA LEU A 209 20.57 1.62 1.11
C LEU A 209 21.99 1.96 1.58
N PRO A 210 22.67 1.05 2.30
CA PRO A 210 24.05 1.28 2.74
C PRO A 210 25.06 0.93 1.63
N ALA A 211 26.25 1.50 1.75
CA ALA A 211 27.44 0.88 1.15
C ALA A 211 27.87 -0.30 2.04
N LEU A 212 27.90 -1.51 1.47
CA LEU A 212 28.21 -2.74 2.19
C LEU A 212 29.65 -3.16 1.93
N PHE A 213 30.45 -3.21 2.97
CA PHE A 213 31.83 -3.66 2.93
C PHE A 213 31.98 -4.99 3.66
N ILE A 214 32.82 -5.89 3.15
CA ILE A 214 33.14 -7.17 3.78
C ILE A 214 34.65 -7.30 3.96
N ARG A 215 35.06 -8.01 5.01
CA ARG A 215 36.45 -8.45 5.18
C ARG A 215 36.58 -9.87 4.65
N GLU A 216 37.35 -10.03 3.58
CA GLU A 216 37.62 -11.35 3.00
C GLU A 216 38.53 -12.18 3.94
N PRO A 217 38.37 -13.52 3.96
CA PRO A 217 39.25 -14.40 4.71
C PRO A 217 40.73 -14.15 4.39
N GLY A 218 41.56 -13.97 5.42
CA GLY A 218 43.00 -13.72 5.26
C GLY A 218 43.39 -12.31 4.84
N LYS A 219 42.43 -11.40 4.59
CA LYS A 219 42.72 -9.99 4.28
C LYS A 219 42.42 -9.09 5.48
N LYS A 220 43.24 -8.05 5.67
CA LYS A 220 43.02 -7.02 6.70
C LYS A 220 42.03 -5.95 6.24
N ASP A 221 41.99 -5.66 4.95
CA ASP A 221 41.21 -4.58 4.39
C ASP A 221 39.76 -4.98 4.06
N LEU A 222 38.88 -4.00 4.15
CA LEU A 222 37.48 -4.10 3.77
C LEU A 222 37.32 -3.82 2.28
N SER A 223 36.54 -4.65 1.61
CA SER A 223 36.22 -4.51 0.18
C SER A 223 34.72 -4.28 -0.01
N LEU A 224 34.35 -3.46 -0.99
CA LEU A 224 32.95 -3.21 -1.33
C LEU A 224 32.34 -4.51 -1.90
N ALA A 225 31.18 -4.89 -1.38
CA ALA A 225 30.47 -6.10 -1.79
C ALA A 225 29.14 -5.75 -2.45
N ASN A 226 28.81 -6.50 -3.50
CA ASN A 226 27.49 -6.45 -4.10
C ASN A 226 26.51 -7.25 -3.26
N PHE A 227 25.29 -6.74 -3.13
CA PHE A 227 24.18 -7.41 -2.45
C PHE A 227 22.88 -7.19 -3.22
N LYS A 228 21.92 -8.09 -3.01
CA LYS A 228 20.55 -7.97 -3.52
C LYS A 228 19.67 -7.42 -2.41
N ALA A 229 18.90 -6.38 -2.68
CA ALA A 229 17.92 -5.83 -1.75
C ALA A 229 16.51 -6.26 -2.16
N LYS A 230 15.74 -6.84 -1.22
CA LYS A 230 14.32 -7.15 -1.40
C LYS A 230 13.58 -6.86 -0.09
N GLY A 231 12.63 -5.93 -0.13
CA GLY A 231 11.98 -5.43 1.09
C GLY A 231 13.00 -4.83 2.06
N ASN A 232 13.00 -5.27 3.31
CA ASN A 232 13.95 -4.90 4.35
C ASN A 232 15.14 -5.87 4.48
N CYS A 233 15.36 -6.76 3.52
CA CYS A 233 16.43 -7.76 3.56
C CYS A 233 17.53 -7.47 2.54
N TYR A 234 18.78 -7.57 2.98
CA TYR A 234 19.98 -7.53 2.13
C TYR A 234 20.59 -8.92 2.06
N THR A 235 20.74 -9.47 0.86
CA THR A 235 21.28 -10.82 0.64
C THR A 235 22.62 -10.74 -0.08
N LEU A 236 23.62 -11.39 0.48
CA LEU A 236 24.92 -11.62 -0.14
C LEU A 236 25.00 -13.08 -0.59
N ASP A 237 25.43 -13.30 -1.83
CA ASP A 237 25.68 -14.64 -2.38
C ASP A 237 27.03 -15.21 -1.86
N ARG A 238 27.30 -15.06 -0.56
CA ARG A 238 28.45 -15.63 0.19
C ARG A 238 28.22 -15.57 1.69
N VAL A 239 28.92 -16.41 2.45
CA VAL A 239 29.03 -16.31 3.91
C VAL A 239 30.08 -15.28 4.32
N ILE A 240 29.75 -14.39 5.25
CA ILE A 240 30.66 -13.34 5.75
C ILE A 240 31.20 -13.66 7.14
N ASP A 241 32.49 -13.38 7.37
CA ASP A 241 33.09 -13.37 8.72
C ASP A 241 32.95 -12.01 9.40
N ARG A 242 33.08 -10.92 8.64
CA ARG A 242 32.88 -9.55 9.10
C ARG A 242 32.40 -8.64 7.98
N ALA A 243 31.43 -7.78 8.27
CA ALA A 243 30.94 -6.75 7.37
C ALA A 243 30.72 -5.42 8.07
N GLU A 244 30.70 -4.34 7.27
CA GLU A 244 30.31 -3.00 7.68
C GLU A 244 29.26 -2.45 6.71
N LEU A 245 28.11 -2.04 7.25
CA LEU A 245 27.09 -1.31 6.51
C LEU A 245 27.26 0.17 6.85
N ARG A 246 27.56 0.98 5.85
CA ARG A 246 27.78 2.42 6.00
C ARG A 246 26.61 3.18 5.37
N PHE A 247 25.81 3.84 6.21
CA PHE A 247 24.69 4.70 5.79
C PHE A 247 25.10 6.18 5.68
N GLY A 248 26.29 6.50 6.17
CA GLY A 248 26.94 7.82 6.12
C GLY A 248 28.29 7.76 6.85
N GLU A 249 28.98 8.89 7.00
CA GLU A 249 30.31 8.92 7.63
C GLU A 249 30.31 8.51 9.11
N ARG A 250 29.19 8.73 9.81
CA ARG A 250 29.06 8.48 11.26
C ARG A 250 28.15 7.32 11.61
N ASP A 251 27.38 6.83 10.64
CA ASP A 251 26.37 5.80 10.81
C ASP A 251 26.88 4.49 10.20
N ILE A 252 27.49 3.67 11.06
CA ILE A 252 28.16 2.43 10.67
C ILE A 252 27.65 1.29 11.55
N VAL A 253 27.18 0.23 10.90
CA VAL A 253 26.84 -1.04 11.56
C VAL A 253 27.96 -2.02 11.27
N THR A 254 28.55 -2.59 12.30
CA THR A 254 29.53 -3.68 12.17
C THR A 254 28.85 -5.01 12.50
N ILE A 255 29.03 -5.99 11.61
CA ILE A 255 28.51 -7.34 11.74
C ILE A 255 29.71 -8.29 11.81
N GLU A 256 29.77 -9.15 12.82
CA GLU A 256 30.83 -10.14 13.00
C GLU A 256 30.24 -11.53 13.26
N ARG A 257 30.68 -12.53 12.52
CA ARG A 257 30.31 -13.94 12.74
C ARG A 257 31.03 -14.45 13.99
N LYS A 258 30.28 -15.01 14.93
CA LYS A 258 30.82 -15.70 16.09
C LYS A 258 31.26 -17.09 15.64
N LYS A 259 32.47 -17.48 16.02
CA LYS A 259 32.98 -18.85 15.84
C LYS A 259 32.48 -19.76 16.93
#